data_AF-A0A7V8ZAM1-F1
#
_entry.id   AF-A0A7V8ZAM1-F1
#
_cell.length_a   1.000
_cell.length_b   1.000
_cell.length_c   1.000
_cell.angle_alpha   90.00
_cell.angle_beta   90.00
_cell.angle_gamma   90.00
#
_symmetry.space_group_name_H-M   'P 1'
#
loop_
_entity.id
_entity.type
_entity.pdbx_description
1 polymer ?
#
loop_
_entity_poly.entity_id
_entity_poly.type
_entity_poly.pdbx_seq_one_letter_code
_entity_poly.pdbx_strand_id
1 'polypeptide(L)'
;MKNILRTGIIALVMLALVAASVPTMDSFARYKGRNSIGRRAHSKRFHRSRRAWLQRRRAAARRRRARLMRRRMQMAAATRAVPTGGALATNPYLSSNPYATREETSSTLNRTSLRWTLPAGWSGASGSRFSSEAKWNVRGSDGRVIGSAVLRPVSSVDSQNASGVSRARLKPIGGIPVTTLRRTVIDRMVAAGGWVVNDWVRELGGRRVYIVSAQTGTAGDPSAPAQSWSFYFFEADDRVYSLATNTAPEYADNLVSQTELMVASLQRSDAGAQTANSSR
;
A
#
# COMPACT_ATOMS: atom_id res chain seq x y z
N MET A 1 -64.53 37.73 10.70
CA MET A 1 -64.21 36.66 11.68
C MET A 1 -63.79 35.32 11.05
N LYS A 2 -64.33 34.89 9.90
CA LYS A 2 -63.95 33.61 9.24
C LYS A 2 -62.47 33.47 8.83
N ASN A 3 -61.78 34.58 8.58
CA ASN A 3 -60.38 34.54 8.12
C ASN A 3 -59.38 34.28 9.26
N ILE A 4 -59.69 34.71 10.48
CA ILE A 4 -58.83 34.51 11.67
C ILE A 4 -58.85 33.04 12.11
N LEU A 5 -59.98 32.36 11.95
CA LEU A 5 -60.12 30.93 12.29
C LEU A 5 -59.29 30.04 11.34
N ARG A 6 -59.18 30.42 10.06
CA ARG A 6 -58.43 29.64 9.06
C ARG A 6 -56.92 29.74 9.24
N THR A 7 -56.40 30.92 9.61
CA THR A 7 -54.98 31.09 9.94
C THR A 7 -54.59 30.34 11.21
N GLY A 8 -55.48 30.30 12.20
CA GLY A 8 -55.27 29.50 13.42
C GLY A 8 -55.09 28.01 13.14
N ILE A 9 -55.92 27.44 12.26
CA ILE A 9 -55.87 26.01 11.92
C ILE A 9 -54.58 25.66 11.17
N ILE A 10 -54.14 26.50 10.23
CA ILE A 10 -52.91 26.25 9.47
C ILE A 10 -51.67 26.32 10.36
N ALA A 11 -51.62 27.29 11.29
CA ALA A 11 -50.52 27.38 12.25
C ALA A 11 -50.44 26.15 13.17
N LEU A 12 -51.59 25.60 13.56
CA LEU A 12 -51.67 24.43 14.45
C LEU A 12 -51.24 23.15 13.72
N VAL A 13 -51.58 22.99 12.45
CA VAL A 13 -51.13 21.86 11.61
C VAL A 13 -49.62 21.91 11.36
N MET A 14 -49.06 23.10 11.12
CA MET A 14 -47.61 23.26 10.95
C MET A 14 -46.84 22.97 12.24
N LEU A 15 -47.38 23.35 13.41
CA LEU A 15 -46.77 23.03 14.71
C LEU A 15 -46.75 21.52 14.98
N ALA A 16 -47.83 20.81 14.66
CA ALA A 16 -47.93 19.36 14.85
C ALA A 16 -46.96 18.56 13.95
N LEU A 17 -46.72 19.03 12.72
CA LEU A 17 -45.77 18.42 11.79
C LEU A 17 -44.30 18.58 12.23
N VAL A 18 -43.93 19.68 12.88
CA VAL A 18 -42.58 19.88 13.41
C VAL A 18 -42.33 19.01 14.66
N ALA A 19 -43.33 18.84 15.53
CA ALA A 19 -43.20 18.03 16.75
C ALA A 19 -43.00 16.52 16.48
N ALA A 20 -43.45 16.01 15.33
CA ALA A 20 -43.23 14.61 14.93
C ALA A 20 -41.81 14.32 14.41
N SER A 21 -40.98 15.35 14.19
CA SER A 21 -39.63 15.21 13.62
C SER A 21 -38.49 15.32 14.64
N VAL A 22 -38.80 15.55 15.92
CA VAL A 22 -37.78 15.58 16.98
C VAL A 22 -37.69 14.20 17.62
N PRO A 23 -36.58 13.44 17.45
CA PRO A 23 -36.39 12.21 18.19
C PRO A 23 -36.34 12.55 19.68
N THR A 24 -37.27 11.98 20.45
CA THR A 24 -37.27 12.06 21.90
C THR A 24 -35.97 11.47 22.43
N MET A 25 -35.04 12.34 22.85
CA MET A 25 -33.81 11.97 23.55
C MET A 25 -34.18 11.58 24.99
N ASP A 26 -34.82 10.43 25.16
CA ASP A 26 -35.21 9.92 26.47
C ASP A 26 -34.63 8.51 26.67
N SER A 27 -33.29 8.40 26.67
CA SER A 27 -32.57 7.15 26.99
C SER A 27 -31.06 7.32 27.23
N PHE A 28 -30.59 8.44 27.82
CA PHE A 28 -29.16 8.65 28.11
C PHE A 28 -28.77 8.77 29.58
N ALA A 29 -29.52 8.13 30.49
CA ALA A 29 -29.21 8.19 31.92
C ALA A 29 -29.10 6.83 32.62
N ARG A 30 -28.80 5.71 31.94
CA ARG A 30 -28.46 4.43 32.63
C ARG A 30 -27.51 3.54 31.82
N TYR A 31 -26.23 3.91 31.67
CA TYR A 31 -25.20 2.94 31.26
C TYR A 31 -23.81 3.30 31.84
N LYS A 32 -23.73 3.41 33.16
CA LYS A 32 -22.45 3.31 33.88
C LYS A 32 -22.45 1.98 34.65
N GLY A 33 -21.55 1.08 34.26
CA GLY A 33 -21.12 -0.04 35.11
C GLY A 33 -21.53 -1.45 34.67
N ARG A 34 -20.91 -1.97 33.61
CA ARG A 34 -20.59 -3.42 33.41
C ARG A 34 -20.07 -3.60 31.98
N ASN A 35 -18.76 -3.49 31.72
CA ASN A 35 -18.18 -3.99 30.46
C ASN A 35 -16.65 -4.15 30.47
N SER A 36 -16.02 -4.34 31.63
CA SER A 36 -14.57 -4.57 31.74
C SER A 36 -14.14 -6.04 31.56
N ILE A 37 -15.07 -7.00 31.60
CA ILE A 37 -14.75 -8.44 31.59
C ILE A 37 -14.63 -9.00 30.17
N GLY A 38 -15.41 -8.50 29.19
CA GLY A 38 -15.38 -8.99 27.80
C GLY A 38 -14.14 -8.59 26.98
N ARG A 39 -13.48 -7.47 27.30
CA ARG A 39 -12.32 -6.97 26.51
C ARG A 39 -11.04 -7.78 26.76
N ARG A 40 -10.88 -8.40 27.93
CA ARG A 40 -9.71 -9.26 28.24
C ARG A 40 -9.81 -10.66 27.62
N ALA A 41 -11.03 -11.18 27.40
CA ALA A 41 -11.22 -12.47 26.72
C ALA A 41 -10.95 -12.36 25.20
N HIS A 42 -11.37 -11.26 24.57
CA HIS A 42 -11.18 -11.03 23.14
C HIS A 42 -9.71 -10.81 22.75
N SER A 43 -8.91 -10.13 23.59
CA SER A 43 -7.47 -9.93 23.32
C SER A 43 -6.68 -11.25 23.36
N LYS A 44 -6.99 -12.16 24.30
CA LYS A 44 -6.32 -13.46 24.40
C LYS A 44 -6.58 -14.36 23.18
N ARG A 45 -7.81 -14.36 22.64
CA ARG A 45 -8.14 -15.10 21.39
C ARG A 45 -7.38 -14.54 20.18
N PHE A 46 -7.26 -13.22 20.05
CA PHE A 46 -6.49 -12.57 18.99
C PHE A 46 -4.99 -12.88 19.06
N HIS A 47 -4.40 -12.93 20.26
CA HIS A 47 -2.99 -13.31 20.41
C HIS A 47 -2.73 -14.78 20.07
N ARG A 48 -3.67 -15.69 20.37
CA ARG A 48 -3.57 -17.11 20.00
C ARG A 48 -3.68 -17.31 18.49
N SER A 49 -4.61 -16.63 17.82
CA SER A 49 -4.72 -16.70 16.34
C SER A 49 -3.49 -16.12 15.64
N ARG A 50 -2.92 -15.03 16.16
CA ARG A 50 -1.66 -14.45 15.65
C ARG A 50 -0.47 -15.41 15.78
N ARG A 51 -0.34 -16.12 16.91
CA ARG A 51 0.72 -17.13 17.10
C ARG A 51 0.52 -18.32 16.17
N ALA A 52 -0.71 -18.81 16.02
CA ALA A 52 -1.04 -19.90 15.10
C ALA A 52 -0.72 -19.51 13.64
N TRP A 53 -1.04 -18.28 13.23
CA TRP A 53 -0.69 -17.76 11.91
C TRP A 53 0.82 -17.68 11.69
N LEU A 54 1.59 -17.17 12.67
CA LEU A 54 3.05 -17.14 12.59
C LEU A 54 3.68 -18.54 12.53
N GLN A 55 3.13 -19.50 13.27
CA GLN A 55 3.58 -20.90 13.23
C GLN A 55 3.28 -21.53 11.86
N ARG A 56 2.09 -21.31 11.30
CA ARG A 56 1.73 -21.77 9.94
C ARG A 56 2.64 -21.16 8.89
N ARG A 57 2.93 -19.86 8.99
CA ARG A 57 3.85 -19.15 8.09
C ARG A 57 5.28 -19.70 8.19
N ARG A 58 5.78 -19.95 9.40
CA ARG A 58 7.10 -20.59 9.62
C ARG A 58 7.14 -22.03 9.10
N ALA A 59 6.08 -22.80 9.31
CA ALA A 59 5.96 -24.16 8.78
C ALA A 59 5.92 -24.18 7.24
N ALA A 60 5.19 -23.25 6.62
CA ALA A 60 5.18 -23.08 5.16
C ALA A 60 6.58 -22.71 4.63
N ALA A 61 7.30 -21.81 5.30
CA ALA A 61 8.68 -21.47 4.95
C ALA A 61 9.63 -22.68 5.07
N ARG A 62 9.49 -23.51 6.11
CA ARG A 62 10.25 -24.77 6.26
C ARG A 62 9.93 -25.76 5.12
N ARG A 63 8.66 -25.93 4.77
CA ARG A 63 8.24 -26.78 3.62
C ARG A 63 8.83 -26.28 2.30
N ARG A 64 8.87 -24.95 2.08
CA ARG A 64 9.51 -24.35 0.90
C ARG A 64 11.02 -24.63 0.86
N ARG A 65 11.73 -24.47 1.99
CA ARG A 65 13.17 -24.82 2.09
C ARG A 65 13.42 -26.31 1.81
N ALA A 66 12.60 -27.20 2.36
CA ALA A 66 12.72 -28.63 2.11
C ALA A 66 12.50 -28.99 0.63
N ARG A 67 11.53 -28.36 -0.05
CA ARG A 67 11.29 -28.53 -1.48
C ARG A 67 12.47 -28.03 -2.32
N LEU A 68 13.03 -26.87 -1.98
CA LEU A 68 14.22 -26.34 -2.65
C LEU A 68 15.44 -27.24 -2.45
N MET A 69 15.65 -27.78 -1.24
CA MET A 69 16.73 -28.74 -0.97
C MET A 69 16.56 -30.04 -1.77
N ARG A 70 15.33 -30.59 -1.85
CA ARG A 70 15.03 -31.74 -2.71
C ARG A 70 15.31 -31.45 -4.18
N ARG A 71 14.89 -30.29 -4.68
CA ARG A 71 15.18 -29.86 -6.06
C ARG A 71 16.69 -29.70 -6.29
N ARG A 72 17.42 -29.15 -5.33
CA ARG A 72 18.89 -29.01 -5.40
C ARG A 72 19.59 -30.37 -5.41
N MET A 73 19.12 -31.34 -4.61
CA MET A 73 19.63 -32.71 -4.63
C MET A 73 19.35 -33.42 -5.96
N GLN A 74 18.17 -33.22 -6.55
CA GLN A 74 17.83 -33.74 -7.88
C GLN A 74 18.70 -33.12 -8.99
N MET A 75 18.94 -31.82 -8.95
CA MET A 75 19.82 -31.15 -9.91
C MET A 75 21.29 -31.58 -9.73
N ALA A 76 21.75 -31.76 -8.49
CA ALA A 76 23.09 -32.28 -8.21
C ALA A 76 23.28 -33.74 -8.70
N ALA A 77 22.22 -34.55 -8.66
CA ALA A 77 22.21 -35.88 -9.27
C ALA A 77 22.23 -35.81 -10.81
N ALA A 78 21.51 -34.85 -11.40
CA ALA A 78 21.49 -34.62 -12.85
C ALA A 78 22.84 -34.09 -13.39
N THR A 79 23.58 -33.29 -12.61
CA THR A 79 24.94 -32.85 -13.00
C THR A 79 25.99 -33.95 -12.96
N ARG A 80 25.67 -35.16 -12.50
CA ARG A 80 26.56 -36.34 -12.57
C ARG A 80 26.41 -37.15 -13.87
N ALA A 81 25.51 -36.74 -14.77
CA ALA A 81 25.24 -37.46 -16.01
C ALA A 81 24.99 -36.51 -17.18
N VAL A 82 26.02 -35.81 -17.68
CA VAL A 82 26.03 -35.30 -19.06
C VAL A 82 27.46 -35.28 -19.63
N PRO A 83 27.70 -35.88 -20.81
CA PRO A 83 28.97 -35.87 -21.53
C PRO A 83 29.22 -34.54 -22.27
N THR A 84 30.48 -34.28 -22.54
CA THR A 84 31.05 -33.07 -23.15
C THR A 84 30.68 -32.87 -24.62
N GLY A 85 30.30 -31.64 -24.99
CA GLY A 85 30.15 -31.13 -26.38
C GLY A 85 28.97 -30.15 -26.48
N GLY A 86 29.01 -28.96 -27.06
CA GLY A 86 29.98 -28.19 -27.83
C GLY A 86 29.27 -26.92 -28.33
N ALA A 87 30.06 -25.86 -28.57
CA ALA A 87 29.84 -24.72 -29.48
C ALA A 87 28.70 -23.68 -29.27
N LEU A 88 29.13 -22.45 -28.95
CA LEU A 88 28.96 -21.17 -29.70
C LEU A 88 27.62 -20.84 -30.40
N ALA A 89 27.01 -19.70 -30.02
CA ALA A 89 26.35 -18.75 -30.94
C ALA A 89 26.07 -17.37 -30.28
N THR A 90 26.83 -16.35 -30.71
CA THR A 90 26.46 -14.92 -30.88
C THR A 90 25.27 -14.81 -31.87
N ASN A 91 24.39 -13.80 -31.97
CA ASN A 91 24.36 -12.36 -31.67
C ASN A 91 22.88 -11.83 -31.79
N PRO A 92 22.59 -10.52 -31.64
CA PRO A 92 21.30 -9.90 -31.22
C PRO A 92 20.45 -9.33 -32.37
N TYR A 93 19.17 -8.99 -32.14
CA TYR A 93 18.46 -7.90 -32.84
C TYR A 93 17.23 -7.33 -32.07
N LEU A 94 17.25 -6.00 -31.91
CA LEU A 94 16.19 -4.99 -32.10
C LEU A 94 14.75 -5.19 -31.58
N SER A 95 14.30 -4.22 -30.77
CA SER A 95 13.03 -3.52 -31.05
C SER A 95 13.03 -2.14 -30.37
N SER A 96 13.35 -1.12 -31.17
CA SER A 96 13.05 0.29 -30.93
C SER A 96 11.65 0.58 -31.48
N ASN A 97 10.81 1.31 -30.74
CA ASN A 97 9.76 2.11 -31.37
C ASN A 97 9.80 3.55 -30.84
N PRO A 98 9.89 4.57 -31.73
CA PRO A 98 9.98 5.98 -31.39
C PRO A 98 8.58 6.59 -31.34
N TYR A 99 8.31 7.45 -30.35
CA TYR A 99 7.38 8.59 -30.42
C TYR A 99 7.25 9.17 -29.00
N ALA A 100 8.06 10.18 -28.71
CA ALA A 100 7.76 11.13 -27.65
C ALA A 100 8.40 12.46 -28.07
N THR A 101 7.59 13.25 -28.78
CA THR A 101 7.87 14.64 -29.10
C THR A 101 8.22 15.40 -27.81
N ARG A 102 9.38 16.03 -27.87
CA ARG A 102 9.96 16.92 -26.86
C ARG A 102 9.14 18.20 -26.82
N GLU A 103 8.48 18.47 -25.70
CA GLU A 103 8.16 19.83 -25.28
C GLU A 103 8.86 20.09 -23.95
N GLU A 104 9.87 20.95 -24.05
CA GLU A 104 10.57 21.56 -22.93
C GLU A 104 9.67 22.63 -22.31
N THR A 105 9.13 22.35 -21.13
CA THR A 105 8.72 23.41 -20.21
C THR A 105 9.50 23.24 -18.91
N SER A 106 10.49 24.11 -18.77
CA SER A 106 11.34 24.31 -17.62
C SER A 106 10.52 24.49 -16.35
N SER A 107 10.40 23.43 -15.55
CA SER A 107 10.01 23.54 -14.14
C SER A 107 11.23 23.23 -13.28
N THR A 108 11.50 24.14 -12.35
CA THR A 108 12.59 24.12 -11.38
C THR A 108 12.70 22.75 -10.69
N LEU A 109 13.75 22.02 -11.06
CA LEU A 109 13.99 20.62 -10.72
C LEU A 109 14.33 20.45 -9.23
N ASN A 110 13.32 20.18 -8.39
CA ASN A 110 13.53 19.46 -7.13
C ASN A 110 13.83 17.99 -7.43
N ARG A 111 15.10 17.70 -7.76
CA ARG A 111 15.62 16.33 -7.95
C ARG A 111 15.66 15.65 -6.59
N THR A 112 14.80 14.65 -6.40
CA THR A 112 14.86 13.79 -5.22
C THR A 112 15.96 12.76 -5.41
N SER A 113 16.86 12.69 -4.43
CA SER A 113 18.07 11.86 -4.51
C SER A 113 17.91 10.56 -3.75
N LEU A 114 16.74 9.91 -3.86
CA LEU A 114 16.45 8.69 -3.12
C LEU A 114 17.45 7.59 -3.50
N ARG A 115 18.22 7.15 -2.51
CA ARG A 115 19.13 6.02 -2.63
C ARG A 115 18.44 4.77 -2.07
N TRP A 116 18.25 3.78 -2.93
CA TRP A 116 17.71 2.47 -2.55
C TRP A 116 18.51 1.36 -3.20
N THR A 117 18.34 0.14 -2.69
CA THR A 117 18.81 -1.06 -3.36
C THR A 117 17.62 -1.75 -4.03
N LEU A 118 17.66 -1.86 -5.35
CA LEU A 118 16.64 -2.57 -6.12
C LEU A 118 16.77 -4.09 -5.88
N PRO A 119 15.68 -4.80 -5.53
CA PRO A 119 15.72 -6.25 -5.39
C PRO A 119 16.06 -6.94 -6.72
N ALA A 120 16.66 -8.13 -6.63
CA ALA A 120 16.95 -8.94 -7.81
C ALA A 120 15.69 -9.21 -8.63
N GLY A 121 15.79 -9.03 -9.95
CA GLY A 121 14.67 -9.21 -10.89
C GLY A 121 13.84 -7.94 -11.15
N TRP A 122 14.08 -6.85 -10.42
CA TRP A 122 13.49 -5.55 -10.72
C TRP A 122 14.29 -4.87 -11.82
N SER A 123 13.61 -4.47 -12.88
CA SER A 123 14.21 -3.81 -14.04
C SER A 123 13.31 -2.66 -14.48
N GLY A 124 13.87 -1.56 -14.93
CA GLY A 124 13.11 -0.34 -15.20
C GLY A 124 13.78 0.87 -14.57
N ALA A 125 13.01 1.92 -14.28
CA ALA A 125 13.47 3.27 -13.97
C ALA A 125 14.66 3.26 -12.97
N SER A 126 15.87 3.34 -13.54
CA SER A 126 17.13 3.32 -12.82
C SER A 126 17.72 4.72 -12.90
N GLY A 127 17.85 5.36 -11.75
CA GLY A 127 18.39 6.70 -11.63
C GLY A 127 17.81 7.44 -10.44
N SER A 128 18.67 8.01 -9.61
CA SER A 128 18.40 8.87 -8.45
C SER A 128 17.72 10.21 -8.82
N ARG A 129 16.83 10.22 -9.81
CA ARG A 129 16.23 11.42 -10.42
C ARG A 129 14.86 11.10 -10.99
N PHE A 130 13.84 11.01 -10.13
CA PHE A 130 12.46 10.92 -10.60
C PHE A 130 11.80 12.30 -10.45
N SER A 131 11.39 12.87 -11.58
CA SER A 131 10.66 14.15 -11.61
C SER A 131 9.20 13.98 -11.18
N SER A 132 8.55 12.88 -11.61
CA SER A 132 7.10 12.69 -11.40
C SER A 132 6.66 11.23 -11.21
N GLU A 133 7.30 10.26 -11.87
CA GLU A 133 6.92 8.85 -11.77
C GLU A 133 8.10 7.92 -12.08
N ALA A 134 8.22 6.83 -11.33
CA ALA A 134 9.15 5.75 -11.61
C ALA A 134 8.38 4.44 -11.80
N LYS A 135 8.74 3.66 -12.82
CA LYS A 135 8.08 2.39 -13.17
C LYS A 135 9.10 1.26 -13.26
N TRP A 136 8.77 0.11 -12.70
CA TRP A 136 9.57 -1.12 -12.77
C TRP A 136 8.72 -2.30 -13.21
N ASN A 137 9.37 -3.20 -13.95
CA ASN A 137 8.90 -4.55 -14.21
C ASN A 137 9.63 -5.49 -13.27
N VAL A 138 8.89 -6.40 -12.65
CA VAL A 138 9.40 -7.37 -11.70
C VAL A 138 9.41 -8.73 -12.37
N ARG A 139 10.59 -9.33 -12.48
CA ARG A 139 10.77 -10.68 -13.01
C ARG A 139 10.88 -11.72 -11.90
N GLY A 140 10.27 -12.87 -12.15
CA GLY A 140 10.41 -14.07 -11.33
C GLY A 140 11.78 -14.73 -11.52
N SER A 141 12.05 -15.75 -10.70
CA SER A 141 13.28 -16.54 -10.79
C SER A 141 13.41 -17.33 -12.11
N ASP A 142 12.30 -17.48 -12.83
CA ASP A 142 12.19 -18.08 -14.16
C ASP A 142 12.45 -17.07 -15.29
N GLY A 143 12.72 -15.80 -14.97
CA GLY A 143 13.00 -14.73 -15.93
C GLY A 143 11.76 -14.10 -16.56
N ARG A 144 10.55 -14.60 -16.26
CA ARG A 144 9.28 -14.04 -16.75
C ARG A 144 8.85 -12.84 -15.92
N VAL A 145 8.13 -11.90 -16.53
CA VAL A 145 7.55 -10.76 -15.80
C VAL A 145 6.37 -11.26 -14.96
N ILE A 146 6.48 -11.12 -13.64
CA ILE A 146 5.48 -11.54 -12.66
C ILE A 146 4.64 -10.37 -12.14
N GLY A 147 5.08 -9.14 -12.35
CA GLY A 147 4.36 -7.95 -11.89
C GLY A 147 5.02 -6.65 -12.28
N SER A 148 4.43 -5.54 -11.83
CA SER A 148 4.98 -4.21 -12.01
C SER A 148 4.90 -3.40 -10.72
N ALA A 149 5.74 -2.37 -10.65
CA ALA A 149 5.78 -1.43 -9.53
C ALA A 149 5.85 0.01 -10.07
N VAL A 150 5.17 0.92 -9.39
CA VAL A 150 5.05 2.32 -9.77
C VAL A 150 5.21 3.20 -8.54
N LEU A 151 6.22 4.07 -8.53
CA LEU A 151 6.40 5.09 -7.50
C LEU A 151 5.96 6.45 -8.03
N ARG A 152 5.19 7.19 -7.23
CA ARG A 152 4.78 8.56 -7.50
C ARG A 152 4.81 9.40 -6.23
N PRO A 153 5.16 10.69 -6.28
CA PRO A 153 4.91 11.61 -5.19
C PRO A 153 3.39 11.80 -5.01
N VAL A 154 2.96 11.90 -3.76
CA VAL A 154 1.59 12.25 -3.38
C VAL A 154 1.58 13.73 -3.06
N SER A 155 0.74 14.49 -3.75
CA SER A 155 0.55 15.91 -3.44
C SER A 155 0.03 16.04 -2.01
N SER A 156 0.76 16.79 -1.18
CA SER A 156 0.28 17.16 0.15
C SER A 156 -0.93 18.05 -0.01
N VAL A 157 -2.10 17.56 0.42
CA VAL A 157 -3.29 18.41 0.56
C VAL A 157 -3.18 19.08 1.93
N ASP A 158 -3.29 20.41 1.96
CA ASP A 158 -3.25 21.20 3.19
C ASP A 158 -4.18 20.60 4.24
N SER A 159 -3.59 20.20 5.36
CA SER A 159 -4.24 19.48 6.44
C SER A 159 -5.05 20.42 7.33
N GLN A 160 -5.93 21.24 6.74
CA GLN A 160 -6.67 22.28 7.47
C GLN A 160 -7.92 21.78 8.21
N ASN A 161 -8.30 20.50 8.12
CA ASN A 161 -9.54 19.99 8.74
C ASN A 161 -9.35 18.67 9.52
N ALA A 162 -8.36 18.58 10.41
CA ALA A 162 -8.21 17.43 11.32
C ALA A 162 -8.78 17.72 12.72
N SER A 163 -10.07 18.01 12.82
CA SER A 163 -10.78 18.10 14.11
C SER A 163 -11.00 16.70 14.70
N GLY A 164 -10.15 16.35 15.66
CA GLY A 164 -10.49 15.60 16.88
C GLY A 164 -11.11 14.21 16.77
N VAL A 165 -10.29 13.16 16.64
CA VAL A 165 -10.33 11.94 17.50
C VAL A 165 -8.92 11.35 17.52
N SER A 166 -8.11 11.66 18.52
CA SER A 166 -6.74 11.13 18.64
C SER A 166 -6.77 9.68 19.15
N ARG A 167 -6.86 8.71 18.24
CA ARG A 167 -6.40 7.34 18.47
C ARG A 167 -5.05 7.21 17.76
N ALA A 168 -4.03 6.68 18.43
CA ALA A 168 -2.65 6.49 17.92
C ALA A 168 -2.52 5.78 16.54
N ARG A 169 -3.63 5.29 15.96
CA ARG A 169 -3.73 4.78 14.59
C ARG A 169 -3.88 5.86 13.51
N LEU A 170 -4.19 7.11 13.87
CA LEU A 170 -4.45 8.22 12.95
C LEU A 170 -3.24 9.14 12.76
N LYS A 171 -2.08 8.81 13.36
CA LYS A 171 -0.88 9.62 13.19
C LYS A 171 -0.59 9.75 11.67
N PRO A 172 -0.41 10.96 11.14
CA PRO A 172 -0.23 11.17 9.71
C PRO A 172 1.08 10.55 9.19
N ILE A 173 1.20 10.40 7.87
CA ILE A 173 2.44 10.07 7.15
C ILE A 173 2.83 11.33 6.38
N GLY A 174 3.97 11.95 6.69
CA GLY A 174 4.39 13.22 6.06
C GLY A 174 3.30 14.30 6.08
N GLY A 175 2.62 14.48 7.22
CA GLY A 175 1.52 15.43 7.37
C GLY A 175 0.16 14.95 6.85
N ILE A 176 0.12 13.96 5.94
CA ILE A 176 -1.13 13.49 5.35
C ILE A 176 -1.85 12.48 6.26
N PRO A 177 -3.14 12.68 6.58
CA PRO A 177 -3.93 11.71 7.33
C PRO A 177 -4.02 10.37 6.59
N VAL A 178 -3.86 9.27 7.34
CA VAL A 178 -3.98 7.90 6.80
C VAL A 178 -5.35 7.65 6.17
N THR A 179 -6.40 8.29 6.67
CA THR A 179 -7.76 8.23 6.11
C THR A 179 -7.83 8.80 4.70
N THR A 180 -7.14 9.91 4.42
CA THR A 180 -7.04 10.49 3.07
C THR A 180 -6.33 9.54 2.13
N LEU A 181 -5.19 8.97 2.56
CA LEU A 181 -4.43 7.98 1.78
C LEU A 181 -5.25 6.71 1.52
N ARG A 182 -6.08 6.29 2.49
CA ARG A 182 -6.98 5.15 2.31
C ARG A 182 -8.03 5.44 1.25
N ARG A 183 -8.64 6.63 1.29
CA ARG A 183 -9.69 7.03 0.35
C ARG A 183 -9.18 7.03 -1.09
N THR A 184 -7.97 7.55 -1.35
CA THR A 184 -7.39 7.54 -2.70
C THR A 184 -7.19 6.11 -3.24
N VAL A 185 -6.80 5.16 -2.39
CA VAL A 185 -6.70 3.74 -2.78
C VAL A 185 -8.09 3.15 -3.04
N ILE A 186 -9.07 3.44 -2.20
CA ILE A 186 -10.46 2.97 -2.41
C ILE A 186 -10.99 3.46 -3.74
N ASP A 187 -10.91 4.76 -4.01
CA ASP A 187 -11.42 5.36 -5.25
C ASP A 187 -10.74 4.74 -6.48
N ARG A 188 -9.41 4.54 -6.42
CA ARG A 188 -8.65 3.85 -7.46
C ARG A 188 -9.08 2.40 -7.65
N MET A 189 -9.33 1.66 -6.57
CA MET A 189 -9.72 0.25 -6.66
C MET A 189 -11.15 0.09 -7.14
N VAL A 190 -12.08 0.94 -6.71
CA VAL A 190 -13.44 0.98 -7.24
C VAL A 190 -13.43 1.22 -8.75
N ALA A 191 -12.65 2.20 -9.23
CA ALA A 191 -12.51 2.46 -10.66
C ALA A 191 -11.91 1.27 -11.45
N ALA A 192 -11.10 0.43 -10.79
CA ALA A 192 -10.50 -0.76 -11.38
C ALA A 192 -11.33 -2.04 -11.17
N GLY A 193 -12.55 -1.97 -10.63
CA GLY A 193 -13.37 -3.14 -10.32
C GLY A 193 -12.79 -4.02 -9.20
N GLY A 194 -12.07 -3.41 -8.26
CA GLY A 194 -11.41 -4.07 -7.14
C GLY A 194 -11.87 -3.58 -5.76
N TRP A 195 -11.34 -4.23 -4.73
CA TRP A 195 -11.63 -3.93 -3.33
C TRP A 195 -10.37 -3.91 -2.48
N VAL A 196 -10.41 -3.12 -1.42
CA VAL A 196 -9.36 -3.12 -0.39
C VAL A 196 -9.60 -4.31 0.55
N VAL A 197 -8.59 -5.15 0.70
CA VAL A 197 -8.64 -6.34 1.57
C VAL A 197 -8.32 -5.96 3.00
N ASN A 198 -7.21 -5.23 3.19
CA ASN A 198 -6.73 -4.86 4.51
C ASN A 198 -5.74 -3.70 4.43
N ASP A 199 -5.69 -2.90 5.48
CA ASP A 199 -4.79 -1.76 5.63
C ASP A 199 -4.13 -1.75 7.00
N TRP A 200 -2.85 -1.39 7.06
CA TRP A 200 -2.13 -1.29 8.33
C TRP A 200 -0.95 -0.33 8.23
N VAL A 201 -0.51 0.14 9.39
CA VAL A 201 0.72 0.93 9.51
C VAL A 201 1.80 0.06 10.13
N ARG A 202 2.99 0.05 9.54
CA ARG A 202 4.15 -0.70 10.01
C ARG A 202 5.40 0.17 9.92
N GLU A 203 6.40 -0.18 10.69
CA GLU A 203 7.73 0.41 10.58
C GLU A 203 8.63 -0.47 9.70
N LEU A 204 9.23 0.13 8.66
CA LEU A 204 10.17 -0.50 7.73
C LEU A 204 11.40 0.39 7.63
N GLY A 205 12.59 -0.14 7.91
CA GLY A 205 13.84 0.64 7.87
C GLY A 205 13.84 1.87 8.80
N GLY A 206 13.22 1.77 9.98
CA GLY A 206 13.08 2.90 10.92
C GLY A 206 12.08 3.97 10.50
N ARG A 207 11.33 3.75 9.41
CA ARG A 207 10.35 4.68 8.87
C ARG A 207 8.94 4.12 9.00
N ARG A 208 7.99 5.00 9.29
CA ARG A 208 6.57 4.65 9.33
C ARG A 208 6.01 4.58 7.92
N VAL A 209 5.45 3.43 7.57
CA VAL A 209 4.90 3.12 6.25
C VAL A 209 3.45 2.67 6.42
N TYR A 210 2.54 3.31 5.69
CA TYR A 210 1.16 2.89 5.58
C TYR A 210 1.00 1.95 4.38
N ILE A 211 0.47 0.76 4.61
CA ILE A 211 0.40 -0.32 3.64
C ILE A 211 -1.06 -0.69 3.43
N VAL A 212 -1.49 -0.72 2.17
CA VAL A 212 -2.85 -1.14 1.78
C VAL A 212 -2.74 -2.31 0.81
N SER A 213 -3.37 -3.41 1.17
CA SER A 213 -3.54 -4.58 0.31
C SER A 213 -4.91 -4.55 -0.35
N ALA A 214 -4.94 -4.77 -1.66
CA ALA A 214 -6.16 -4.75 -2.46
C ALA A 214 -6.12 -5.85 -3.53
N GLN A 215 -7.28 -6.14 -4.10
CA GLN A 215 -7.45 -7.15 -5.15
C GLN A 215 -8.43 -6.63 -6.20
N THR A 216 -8.26 -7.07 -7.44
CA THR A 216 -9.25 -6.86 -8.51
C THR A 216 -9.89 -8.19 -8.87
N GLY A 217 -11.19 -8.18 -9.14
CA GLY A 217 -11.92 -9.38 -9.55
C GLY A 217 -11.57 -9.81 -10.98
N THR A 218 -11.90 -11.06 -11.31
CA THR A 218 -11.85 -11.55 -12.70
C THR A 218 -13.15 -11.18 -13.40
N ALA A 219 -13.09 -10.84 -14.70
CA ALA A 219 -14.29 -10.63 -15.49
C ALA A 219 -15.15 -11.91 -15.49
N GLY A 220 -16.35 -11.84 -14.93
CA GLY A 220 -17.27 -12.98 -14.82
C GLY A 220 -17.23 -13.76 -13.49
N ASP A 221 -16.17 -13.62 -12.68
CA ASP A 221 -16.13 -14.17 -11.32
C ASP A 221 -15.48 -13.17 -10.35
N PRO A 222 -16.29 -12.35 -9.66
CA PRO A 222 -15.79 -11.40 -8.67
C PRO A 222 -15.25 -12.08 -7.40
N SER A 223 -15.46 -13.38 -7.21
CA SER A 223 -14.93 -14.14 -6.06
C SER A 223 -13.48 -14.59 -6.28
N ALA A 224 -13.04 -14.67 -7.53
CA ALA A 224 -11.67 -15.05 -7.90
C ALA A 224 -10.81 -13.79 -8.15
N PRO A 225 -9.79 -13.50 -7.32
CA PRO A 225 -8.94 -12.33 -7.53
C PRO A 225 -8.07 -12.53 -8.77
N ALA A 226 -8.20 -11.64 -9.75
CA ALA A 226 -7.37 -11.64 -10.95
C ALA A 226 -5.98 -11.06 -10.69
N GLN A 227 -5.90 -10.00 -9.87
CA GLN A 227 -4.64 -9.35 -9.52
C GLN A 227 -4.63 -8.98 -8.05
N SER A 228 -3.44 -9.08 -7.45
CA SER A 228 -3.15 -8.55 -6.13
C SER A 228 -2.39 -7.24 -6.25
N TRP A 229 -2.88 -6.23 -5.53
CA TRP A 229 -2.30 -4.90 -5.45
C TRP A 229 -1.78 -4.65 -4.04
N SER A 230 -0.60 -4.04 -3.94
CA SER A 230 -0.09 -3.51 -2.66
C SER A 230 0.37 -2.06 -2.85
N PHE A 231 -0.15 -1.17 -2.02
CA PHE A 231 0.18 0.25 -1.99
C PHE A 231 0.96 0.56 -0.71
N TYR A 232 2.10 1.21 -0.85
CA TYR A 232 2.95 1.65 0.25
C TYR A 232 3.04 3.16 0.22
N PHE A 233 2.71 3.80 1.33
CA PHE A 233 2.85 5.22 1.52
C PHE A 233 3.89 5.51 2.59
N PHE A 234 4.89 6.29 2.23
CA PHE A 234 5.98 6.66 3.12
C PHE A 234 6.45 8.06 2.80
N GLU A 235 6.94 8.74 3.82
CA GLU A 235 7.57 10.05 3.68
C GLU A 235 9.03 9.88 3.25
N ALA A 236 9.58 10.70 2.38
CA ALA A 236 11.00 10.81 2.10
C ALA A 236 11.29 12.21 1.56
N ASP A 237 12.44 12.82 1.91
CA ASP A 237 12.78 14.20 1.51
C ASP A 237 11.60 15.19 1.70
N ASP A 238 10.94 15.13 2.86
CA ASP A 238 9.76 15.92 3.26
C ASP A 238 8.53 15.83 2.32
N ARG A 239 8.49 14.78 1.50
CA ARG A 239 7.37 14.49 0.59
C ARG A 239 6.82 13.10 0.86
N VAL A 240 5.52 12.93 0.70
CA VAL A 240 4.91 11.59 0.75
C VAL A 240 5.01 10.96 -0.62
N TYR A 241 5.42 9.70 -0.68
CA TYR A 241 5.45 8.89 -1.89
C TYR A 241 4.44 7.74 -1.77
N SER A 242 3.84 7.38 -2.90
CA SER A 242 3.07 6.14 -3.06
C SER A 242 3.84 5.20 -3.97
N LEU A 243 4.11 3.99 -3.49
CA LEU A 243 4.60 2.87 -4.29
C LEU A 243 3.46 1.86 -4.45
N ALA A 244 2.95 1.73 -5.66
CA ALA A 244 1.93 0.75 -6.03
C ALA A 244 2.59 -0.44 -6.73
N THR A 245 2.25 -1.64 -6.31
CA THR A 245 2.70 -2.89 -6.94
C THR A 245 1.49 -3.70 -7.36
N ASN A 246 1.56 -4.36 -8.52
CA ASN A 246 0.54 -5.29 -8.99
C ASN A 246 1.17 -6.60 -9.49
N THR A 247 0.48 -7.70 -9.28
CA THR A 247 0.94 -9.03 -9.68
C THR A 247 -0.21 -10.03 -9.64
N ALA A 248 -0.02 -11.20 -10.24
CA ALA A 248 -0.95 -12.30 -10.06
C ALA A 248 -0.92 -12.80 -8.59
N PRO A 249 -2.06 -13.27 -8.03
CA PRO A 249 -2.16 -13.63 -6.61
C PRO A 249 -1.11 -14.65 -6.15
N GLU A 250 -0.70 -15.57 -7.01
CA GLU A 250 0.30 -16.61 -6.72
C GLU A 250 1.72 -16.05 -6.46
N TYR A 251 2.04 -14.87 -6.99
CA TYR A 251 3.33 -14.20 -6.81
C TYR A 251 3.29 -13.06 -5.78
N ALA A 252 2.10 -12.72 -5.26
CA ALA A 252 1.88 -11.60 -4.34
C ALA A 252 2.81 -11.63 -3.12
N ASP A 253 2.95 -12.78 -2.46
CA ASP A 253 3.82 -12.94 -1.29
C ASP A 253 5.30 -12.61 -1.59
N ASN A 254 5.77 -13.01 -2.77
CA ASN A 254 7.15 -12.79 -3.20
C ASN A 254 7.36 -11.30 -3.45
N LEU A 255 6.47 -10.69 -4.25
CA LEU A 255 6.56 -9.28 -4.60
C LEU A 255 6.46 -8.37 -3.37
N VAL A 256 5.57 -8.69 -2.42
CA VAL A 256 5.47 -7.98 -1.13
C VAL A 256 6.80 -8.07 -0.37
N SER A 257 7.39 -9.26 -0.28
CA SER A 257 8.66 -9.44 0.44
C SER A 257 9.81 -8.64 -0.19
N GLN A 258 9.92 -8.64 -1.52
CA GLN A 258 10.91 -7.84 -2.24
C GLN A 258 10.67 -6.35 -2.06
N THR A 259 9.41 -5.92 -2.13
CA THR A 259 9.03 -4.52 -1.95
C THR A 259 9.34 -4.02 -0.54
N GLU A 260 9.05 -4.82 0.50
CA GLU A 260 9.39 -4.48 1.89
C GLU A 260 10.91 -4.32 2.08
N LEU A 261 11.73 -5.17 1.44
CA LEU A 261 13.20 -5.03 1.47
C LEU A 261 13.65 -3.75 0.77
N MET A 262 13.07 -3.43 -0.39
CA MET A 262 13.37 -2.21 -1.13
C MET A 262 13.04 -0.96 -0.29
N VAL A 263 11.84 -0.88 0.28
CA VAL A 263 11.42 0.24 1.14
C VAL A 263 12.28 0.32 2.40
N ALA A 264 12.65 -0.80 2.99
CA ALA A 264 13.54 -0.84 4.16
C ALA A 264 14.98 -0.40 3.84
N SER A 265 15.44 -0.56 2.59
CA SER A 265 16.77 -0.15 2.12
C SER A 265 16.87 1.35 1.78
N LEU A 266 15.75 2.07 1.82
CA LEU A 266 15.68 3.48 1.47
C LEU A 266 16.53 4.29 2.45
N GLN A 267 17.69 4.75 1.99
CA GLN A 267 18.53 5.66 2.75
C GLN A 267 17.95 7.07 2.65
N ARG A 268 17.91 7.76 3.80
CA ARG A 268 17.65 9.20 3.80
C ARG A 268 18.87 9.87 3.16
N SER A 269 18.66 10.73 2.19
CA SER A 269 19.73 11.61 1.73
C SER A 269 20.04 12.57 2.86
N ASP A 270 21.11 12.30 3.62
CA ASP A 270 21.67 13.26 4.57
C ASP A 270 22.32 14.42 3.79
N ALA A 271 21.50 15.19 3.09
CA ALA A 271 21.87 16.47 2.52
C ALA A 271 21.82 17.52 3.64
N GLY A 272 22.81 17.48 4.53
CA GLY A 272 22.90 18.47 5.62
C GLY A 272 24.07 18.34 6.60
N ALA A 273 24.87 17.28 6.57
CA ALA A 273 25.89 17.04 7.62
C ALA A 273 27.35 17.33 7.21
N GLN A 274 27.62 18.11 6.15
CA GLN A 274 29.01 18.28 5.64
C GLN A 274 29.47 19.71 5.30
N THR A 275 28.83 20.76 5.81
CA THR A 275 29.29 22.17 5.61
C THR A 275 29.45 22.99 6.90
N ALA A 276 29.78 22.34 8.02
CA ALA A 276 30.03 23.06 9.28
C ALA A 276 31.35 22.70 9.99
N ASN A 277 32.33 22.11 9.28
CA ASN A 277 33.60 21.75 9.93
C ASN A 277 34.85 22.00 9.07
N SER A 278 34.87 23.13 8.39
CA SER A 278 36.07 23.63 7.68
C SER A 278 36.19 25.13 7.89
N SER A 279 36.36 25.53 9.15
CA SER A 279 36.93 26.83 9.51
C SER A 279 37.51 26.72 10.91
N ARG A 280 38.76 26.25 10.99
CA ARG A 280 39.71 26.55 12.06
C ARG A 280 41.11 26.26 11.57
#